data_AF-A0A932G7B0-F1
#
_entry.id   AF-A0A932G7B0-F1
#
_cell.length_a   1.000
_cell.length_b   1.000
_cell.length_c   1.000
_cell.angle_alpha   90.00
_cell.angle_beta   90.00
_cell.angle_gamma   90.00
#
_symmetry.space_group_name_H-M   'P 1'
#
loop_
_entity.id
_entity.type
_entity.pdbx_description
1 polymer ?
#
loop_
_entity_poly.entity_id
_entity_poly.type
_entity_poly.pdbx_seq_one_letter_code
_entity_poly.pdbx_strand_id
1 'polypeptide(L)'
;MSRGSSVAYRLRPNKAVDRELFLSLLSRLSAKLRLENYVYVGLGGPFLEDFRLIHARIGIDKMVCVESEQAVHLRQSFNRPIESIQCVHAKLEEFLEATEFEAPIVLWLDFTEPKTVVSQIETFARQTCELPLFSVVRITLNANPTSLGKPLAVQTAVALPGEEGKAGGNETELEWRLTKFKERLGGSTPNGLTPDAMTHRNFGSSLLEALRLCSEREILDHPERKLVWALATHYSDGQAMITATAVVVPDGDREVQSIVESWPYFSTPMEPLRLDVPALSTIERLTMESTANPKGRMGYELPVSDMGEDPFEAFRRFYRVYPHFARVDL
;
A
#
# COMPACT_ATOMS: atom_id res chain seq x y z
N MET A 1 3.70 -16.77 -10.29
CA MET A 1 4.10 -16.59 -8.88
C MET A 1 5.04 -15.39 -8.78
N SER A 2 4.56 -14.26 -8.26
CA SER A 2 5.42 -13.09 -7.99
C SER A 2 6.36 -13.40 -6.82
N ARG A 3 7.62 -12.98 -6.88
CA ARG A 3 8.62 -13.22 -5.81
C ARG A 3 8.20 -12.64 -4.44
N GLY A 4 7.24 -11.71 -4.41
CA GLY A 4 6.65 -11.19 -3.16
C GLY A 4 5.80 -12.20 -2.38
N SER A 5 5.35 -13.29 -3.01
CA SER A 5 4.56 -14.36 -2.37
C SER A 5 5.42 -15.38 -1.60
N SER A 6 6.75 -15.39 -1.79
CA SER A 6 7.64 -16.43 -1.25
C SER A 6 8.51 -16.02 -0.06
N VAL A 7 8.48 -14.75 0.35
CA VAL A 7 9.23 -14.28 1.52
C VAL A 7 8.35 -14.46 2.76
N ALA A 8 8.84 -15.22 3.74
CA ALA A 8 8.11 -15.45 4.99
C ALA A 8 7.72 -14.12 5.64
N TYR A 9 6.52 -14.04 6.20
CA TYR A 9 5.94 -12.81 6.76
C TYR A 9 6.82 -12.12 7.81
N ARG A 10 7.64 -12.89 8.54
CA ARG A 10 8.62 -12.39 9.52
C ARG A 10 9.78 -11.61 8.91
N LEU A 11 9.93 -11.64 7.59
CA LEU A 11 11.01 -11.01 6.83
C LEU A 11 10.54 -9.75 6.09
N ARG A 12 9.32 -9.26 6.38
CA ARG A 12 8.71 -8.09 5.74
C ARG A 12 8.39 -6.99 6.78
N PRO A 13 9.42 -6.38 7.40
CA PRO A 13 9.21 -5.42 8.48
C PRO A 13 8.41 -4.20 8.01
N ASN A 14 8.57 -3.76 6.76
CA ASN A 14 7.84 -2.59 6.27
C ASN A 14 6.36 -2.89 6.03
N LYS A 15 6.00 -4.04 5.44
CA LYS A 15 4.58 -4.48 5.35
C LYS A 15 3.96 -4.65 6.74
N ALA A 16 4.73 -5.08 7.74
CA ALA A 16 4.23 -5.16 9.11
C ALA A 16 3.93 -3.77 9.70
N VAL A 17 4.83 -2.80 9.53
CA VAL A 17 4.59 -1.40 9.94
C VAL A 17 3.36 -0.82 9.22
N ASP A 18 3.26 -1.00 7.90
CA ASP A 18 2.12 -0.54 7.09
C ASP A 18 0.78 -1.05 7.63
N ARG A 19 0.71 -2.34 7.94
CA ARG A 19 -0.46 -2.99 8.53
C ARG A 19 -0.79 -2.44 9.92
N GLU A 20 0.20 -2.29 10.79
CA GLU A 20 -0.01 -1.72 12.12
C GLU A 20 -0.51 -0.27 12.05
N LEU A 21 -0.03 0.52 11.08
CA LEU A 21 -0.55 1.85 10.79
C LEU A 21 -2.00 1.81 10.33
N PHE A 22 -2.37 0.92 9.39
CA PHE A 22 -3.76 0.77 8.95
C PHE A 22 -4.69 0.35 10.10
N LEU A 23 -4.28 -0.63 10.92
CA LEU A 23 -5.01 -1.04 12.11
C LEU A 23 -5.18 0.09 13.14
N SER A 24 -4.15 0.92 13.30
CA SER A 24 -4.18 2.11 14.17
C SER A 24 -5.15 3.18 13.64
N LEU A 25 -5.17 3.39 12.32
CA LEU A 25 -6.16 4.25 11.66
C LEU A 25 -7.58 3.75 11.89
N LEU A 26 -7.85 2.46 11.64
CA LEU A 26 -9.17 1.87 11.87
C LEU A 26 -9.60 2.04 13.32
N SER A 27 -8.71 1.77 14.28
CA SER A 27 -9.00 1.93 15.72
C SER A 27 -9.41 3.36 16.09
N ARG A 28 -8.85 4.36 15.41
CA ARG A 28 -9.22 5.78 15.61
C ARG A 28 -10.58 6.11 15.02
N LEU A 29 -10.90 5.53 13.87
CA LEU A 29 -12.18 5.70 13.21
C LEU A 29 -13.31 4.92 13.93
N SER A 30 -12.99 3.83 14.64
CA SER A 30 -13.95 2.96 15.33
C SER A 30 -14.94 3.71 16.21
N ALA A 31 -14.50 4.70 17.00
CA ALA A 31 -15.40 5.41 17.91
C ALA A 31 -16.50 6.20 17.17
N LYS A 32 -16.18 6.75 16.00
CA LYS A 32 -17.12 7.54 15.19
C LYS A 32 -17.93 6.68 14.24
N LEU A 33 -17.27 5.76 13.55
CA LEU A 33 -17.87 4.93 12.50
C LEU A 33 -18.52 3.66 13.04
N ARG A 34 -18.23 3.27 14.29
CA ARG A 34 -18.70 2.02 14.90
C ARG A 34 -18.34 0.81 14.04
N LEU A 35 -17.06 0.73 13.68
CA LEU A 35 -16.51 -0.21 12.71
C LEU A 35 -16.80 -1.67 13.08
N GLU A 36 -17.03 -2.02 14.34
CA GLU A 36 -17.44 -3.35 14.76
C GLU A 36 -18.71 -3.86 14.05
N ASN A 37 -19.54 -2.95 13.53
CA ASN A 37 -20.77 -3.29 12.79
C ASN A 37 -20.56 -3.41 11.26
N TYR A 38 -19.34 -3.14 10.77
CA TYR A 38 -19.03 -3.15 9.34
C TYR A 38 -18.86 -4.58 8.81
N VAL A 39 -18.80 -4.71 7.48
CA VAL A 39 -18.25 -5.90 6.82
C VAL A 39 -16.82 -5.59 6.40
N TYR A 40 -15.88 -6.50 6.65
CA TYR A 40 -14.55 -6.43 6.07
C TYR A 40 -14.47 -7.30 4.81
N VAL A 41 -14.09 -6.71 3.68
CA VAL A 41 -13.91 -7.42 2.40
C VAL A 41 -12.47 -7.24 1.96
N GLY A 42 -11.79 -8.32 1.57
CA GLY A 42 -10.42 -8.21 1.06
C GLY A 42 -9.81 -9.52 0.60
N LEU A 43 -8.49 -9.46 0.37
CA LEU A 43 -7.65 -10.60 -0.02
C LEU A 43 -6.80 -10.99 1.18
N GLY A 44 -6.83 -12.27 1.59
CA GLY A 44 -6.20 -12.71 2.85
C GLY A 44 -5.01 -13.66 2.71
N GLY A 45 -4.66 -14.06 1.47
CA GLY A 45 -3.69 -15.12 1.22
C GLY A 45 -4.06 -16.44 1.91
N PRO A 46 -3.14 -17.42 1.99
CA PRO A 46 -3.48 -18.75 2.50
C PRO A 46 -3.71 -18.83 4.02
N PHE A 47 -3.35 -17.80 4.78
CA PHE A 47 -3.34 -17.79 6.25
C PHE A 47 -4.28 -16.76 6.88
N LEU A 48 -4.91 -15.88 6.10
CA LEU A 48 -5.92 -14.93 6.57
C LEU A 48 -5.42 -14.04 7.74
N GLU A 49 -4.14 -13.70 7.74
CA GLU A 49 -3.51 -12.99 8.87
C GLU A 49 -4.07 -11.57 9.03
N ASP A 50 -4.29 -10.86 7.92
CA ASP A 50 -4.95 -9.55 7.91
C ASP A 50 -6.37 -9.62 8.49
N PHE A 51 -7.12 -10.67 8.16
CA PHE A 51 -8.47 -10.91 8.70
C PHE A 51 -8.43 -11.14 10.21
N ARG A 52 -7.52 -12.01 10.67
CA ARG A 52 -7.32 -12.29 12.09
C ARG A 52 -7.02 -11.01 12.88
N LEU A 53 -6.13 -10.17 12.37
CA LEU A 53 -5.71 -8.93 13.04
C LEU A 53 -6.82 -7.87 13.06
N ILE A 54 -7.56 -7.70 11.96
CA ILE A 54 -8.69 -6.77 11.88
C ILE A 54 -9.79 -7.19 12.86
N HIS A 55 -10.18 -8.46 12.87
CA HIS A 55 -11.15 -8.96 13.84
C HIS A 55 -10.67 -8.76 15.28
N ALA A 56 -9.45 -9.19 15.60
CA ALA A 56 -8.93 -9.12 16.97
C ALA A 56 -8.80 -7.69 17.51
N ARG A 57 -8.51 -6.70 16.65
CA ARG A 57 -8.28 -5.31 17.10
C ARG A 57 -9.50 -4.41 16.96
N ILE A 58 -10.31 -4.61 15.91
CA ILE A 58 -11.44 -3.73 15.58
C ILE A 58 -12.78 -4.35 16.00
N GLY A 59 -12.85 -5.67 16.14
CA GLY A 59 -14.08 -6.39 16.49
C GLY A 59 -15.04 -6.58 15.32
N ILE A 60 -14.54 -6.53 14.07
CA ILE A 60 -15.38 -6.81 12.89
C ILE A 60 -15.66 -8.31 12.83
N ASP A 61 -16.93 -8.69 12.95
CA ASP A 61 -17.35 -10.10 12.90
C ASP A 61 -17.65 -10.56 11.47
N LYS A 62 -18.27 -9.71 10.64
CA LYS A 62 -18.66 -10.07 9.27
C LYS A 62 -17.48 -9.85 8.33
N MET A 63 -16.91 -10.91 7.77
CA MET A 63 -15.73 -10.80 6.91
C MET A 63 -15.83 -11.70 5.69
N VAL A 64 -15.42 -11.18 4.53
CA VAL A 64 -15.40 -11.91 3.26
C VAL A 64 -13.99 -11.86 2.67
N CYS A 65 -13.36 -13.03 2.59
CA CYS A 65 -12.10 -13.22 1.88
C CYS A 65 -12.37 -13.76 0.49
N VAL A 66 -12.03 -12.97 -0.54
CA VAL A 66 -12.14 -13.40 -1.94
C VAL A 66 -10.79 -13.96 -2.38
N GLU A 67 -10.80 -15.05 -3.13
CA GLU A 67 -9.59 -15.65 -3.68
C GLU A 67 -9.91 -16.28 -5.04
N SER A 68 -9.04 -16.08 -6.02
CA SER A 68 -9.21 -16.61 -7.38
C SER A 68 -8.45 -17.93 -7.59
N GLU A 69 -7.35 -18.13 -6.87
CA GLU A 69 -6.53 -19.33 -6.96
C GLU A 69 -7.09 -20.46 -6.09
N GLN A 70 -7.59 -21.53 -6.73
CA GLN A 70 -8.22 -22.65 -6.04
C GLN A 70 -7.34 -23.26 -4.94
N ALA A 71 -6.02 -23.40 -5.17
CA ALA A 71 -5.10 -23.96 -4.19
C ALA A 71 -4.96 -23.07 -2.94
N VAL A 72 -5.00 -21.74 -3.09
CA VAL A 72 -4.97 -20.80 -1.97
C VAL A 72 -6.31 -20.81 -1.24
N HIS A 73 -7.43 -20.85 -1.97
CA HIS A 73 -8.77 -20.94 -1.41
C HIS A 73 -8.94 -22.16 -0.50
N LEU A 74 -8.49 -23.35 -0.94
CA LEU A 74 -8.52 -24.56 -0.11
C LEU A 74 -7.71 -24.39 1.20
N ARG A 75 -6.58 -23.69 1.13
CA ARG A 75 -5.76 -23.38 2.31
C ARG A 75 -6.43 -22.35 3.22
N GLN A 76 -7.14 -21.37 2.67
CA GLN A 76 -7.93 -20.42 3.44
C GLN A 76 -9.03 -21.12 4.23
N SER A 77 -9.76 -22.04 3.59
CA SER A 77 -10.80 -22.82 4.27
C SER A 77 -10.25 -23.64 5.43
N PHE A 78 -9.06 -24.21 5.29
CA PHE A 78 -8.39 -24.96 6.34
C PHE A 78 -7.82 -24.06 7.46
N ASN A 79 -7.13 -22.97 7.10
CA ASN A 79 -6.47 -22.06 8.05
C ASN A 79 -7.40 -20.99 8.62
N ARG A 80 -8.71 -21.08 8.39
CA ARG A 80 -9.68 -20.05 8.77
C ARG A 80 -9.61 -19.77 10.28
N PRO A 81 -9.12 -18.59 10.71
CA PRO A 81 -8.86 -18.32 12.12
C PRO A 81 -10.14 -18.05 12.91
N ILE A 82 -11.20 -17.60 12.22
CA ILE A 82 -12.48 -17.22 12.81
C ILE A 82 -13.59 -17.78 11.93
N GLU A 83 -14.58 -18.43 12.55
CA GLU A 83 -15.67 -19.11 11.85
C GLU A 83 -16.48 -18.17 10.93
N SER A 84 -16.63 -16.90 11.31
CA SER A 84 -17.40 -15.90 10.58
C SER A 84 -16.74 -15.40 9.29
N ILE A 85 -15.48 -15.77 9.03
CA ILE A 85 -14.82 -15.45 7.75
C ILE A 85 -15.42 -16.33 6.66
N GLN A 86 -16.09 -15.71 5.70
CA GLN A 86 -16.54 -16.36 4.48
C GLN A 86 -15.41 -16.33 3.45
N CYS A 87 -14.90 -17.50 3.06
CA CYS A 87 -13.95 -17.62 1.96
C CYS A 87 -14.74 -17.86 0.67
N VAL A 88 -14.57 -17.00 -0.34
CA VAL A 88 -15.27 -17.06 -1.62
C VAL A 88 -14.27 -17.33 -2.74
N HIS A 89 -14.47 -18.40 -3.51
CA HIS A 89 -13.65 -18.70 -4.69
C HIS A 89 -14.19 -17.92 -5.90
N ALA A 90 -13.66 -16.73 -6.15
CA ALA A 90 -14.04 -15.84 -7.23
C ALA A 90 -12.91 -14.85 -7.55
N LYS A 91 -12.97 -14.16 -8.69
CA LYS A 91 -12.16 -12.94 -8.84
C LYS A 91 -12.77 -11.82 -8.01
N LEU A 92 -11.92 -10.95 -7.47
CA LEU A 92 -12.35 -9.84 -6.61
C LEU A 92 -13.27 -8.88 -7.38
N GLU A 93 -12.93 -8.56 -8.62
CA GLU A 93 -13.71 -7.68 -9.48
C GLU A 93 -15.10 -8.28 -9.77
N GLU A 94 -15.16 -9.56 -10.12
CA GLU A 94 -16.42 -10.30 -10.35
C GLU A 94 -17.29 -10.34 -9.08
N PHE A 95 -16.67 -10.51 -7.91
CA PHE A 95 -17.37 -10.46 -6.63
C PHE A 95 -17.95 -9.07 -6.33
N LEU A 96 -17.17 -8.01 -6.53
CA LEU A 96 -17.61 -6.64 -6.27
C LEU A 96 -18.74 -6.22 -7.23
N GLU A 97 -18.68 -6.60 -8.51
CA GLU A 97 -19.73 -6.32 -9.49
C GLU A 97 -21.05 -7.05 -9.18
N ALA A 98 -20.97 -8.24 -8.57
CA ALA A 98 -22.14 -9.06 -8.24
C ALA A 98 -22.71 -8.79 -6.84
N THR A 99 -22.05 -7.97 -6.01
CA THR A 99 -22.40 -7.77 -4.60
C THR A 99 -22.84 -6.33 -4.36
N GLU A 100 -24.10 -6.15 -3.94
CA GLU A 100 -24.59 -4.88 -3.45
C GLU A 100 -24.37 -4.77 -1.94
N PHE A 101 -23.84 -3.63 -1.49
CA PHE A 101 -23.59 -3.36 -0.08
C PHE A 101 -24.61 -2.34 0.44
N GLU A 102 -25.51 -2.76 1.32
CA GLU A 102 -26.52 -1.88 1.93
C GLU A 102 -25.98 -1.06 3.12
N ALA A 103 -24.82 -1.44 3.65
CA ALA A 103 -24.18 -0.84 4.81
C ALA A 103 -22.70 -0.57 4.53
N PRO A 104 -22.07 0.43 5.18
CA PRO A 104 -20.68 0.76 4.94
C PRO A 104 -19.75 -0.40 5.31
N ILE A 105 -18.68 -0.52 4.54
CA ILE A 105 -17.71 -1.62 4.65
C ILE A 105 -16.29 -1.10 4.83
N VAL A 106 -15.40 -1.99 5.26
CA VAL A 106 -13.96 -1.82 5.11
C VAL A 106 -13.52 -2.70 3.95
N LEU A 107 -13.15 -2.11 2.82
CA LEU A 107 -12.67 -2.80 1.63
C LEU A 107 -11.14 -2.66 1.52
N TRP A 108 -10.41 -3.77 1.43
CA TRP A 108 -8.97 -3.77 1.14
C TRP A 108 -8.64 -4.53 -0.14
N LEU A 109 -8.34 -3.77 -1.19
CA LEU A 109 -7.83 -4.21 -2.48
C LEU A 109 -6.30 -4.47 -2.41
N ASP A 110 -5.86 -5.61 -1.85
CA ASP A 110 -4.41 -5.96 -1.75
C ASP A 110 -3.84 -6.52 -3.08
N PHE A 111 -3.74 -5.68 -4.11
CA PHE A 111 -3.23 -6.11 -5.40
C PHE A 111 -1.70 -6.23 -5.43
N THR A 112 -1.22 -7.35 -5.97
CA THR A 112 0.23 -7.61 -6.11
C THR A 112 0.70 -7.76 -7.56
N GLU A 113 -0.23 -7.98 -8.51
CA GLU A 113 0.05 -8.16 -9.93
C GLU A 113 0.39 -6.80 -10.59
N PRO A 114 1.61 -6.61 -11.12
CA PRO A 114 2.03 -5.33 -11.68
C PRO A 114 1.42 -4.99 -13.05
N LYS A 115 0.92 -5.99 -13.79
CA LYS A 115 0.49 -5.80 -15.19
C LYS A 115 -0.85 -5.09 -15.33
N THR A 116 -1.68 -5.12 -14.29
CA THR A 116 -3.06 -4.62 -14.31
C THR A 116 -3.22 -3.35 -13.46
N VAL A 117 -2.14 -2.61 -13.22
CA VAL A 117 -2.15 -1.45 -12.31
C VAL A 117 -3.19 -0.38 -12.66
N VAL A 118 -3.46 -0.16 -13.96
CA VAL A 118 -4.46 0.81 -14.43
C VAL A 118 -5.86 0.37 -14.03
N SER A 119 -6.24 -0.87 -14.35
CA SER A 119 -7.56 -1.41 -13.99
C SER A 119 -7.74 -1.54 -12.47
N GLN A 120 -6.65 -1.76 -11.73
CA GLN A 120 -6.65 -1.76 -10.26
C GLN A 120 -6.95 -0.35 -9.70
N ILE A 121 -6.34 0.70 -10.28
CA ILE A 121 -6.64 2.10 -9.93
C ILE A 121 -8.10 2.45 -10.28
N GLU A 122 -8.56 2.06 -11.47
CA GLU A 122 -9.96 2.29 -11.90
C GLU A 122 -10.95 1.56 -11.00
N THR A 123 -10.64 0.32 -10.59
CA THR A 123 -11.44 -0.43 -9.63
C THR A 123 -11.53 0.31 -8.30
N PHE A 124 -10.42 0.81 -7.75
CA PHE A 124 -10.46 1.61 -6.54
C PHE A 124 -11.32 2.86 -6.71
N ALA A 125 -11.09 3.64 -7.77
CA ALA A 125 -11.82 4.88 -8.04
C ALA A 125 -13.34 4.63 -8.11
N ARG A 126 -13.76 3.62 -8.88
CA ARG A 126 -15.17 3.22 -9.00
C ARG A 126 -15.78 2.83 -7.64
N GLN A 127 -15.06 2.06 -6.83
CA GLN A 127 -15.53 1.67 -5.49
C GLN A 127 -15.69 2.86 -4.54
N THR A 128 -14.95 3.96 -4.73
CA THR A 128 -15.18 5.18 -3.94
C THR A 128 -16.53 5.84 -4.20
N CYS A 129 -17.14 5.57 -5.36
CA CYS A 129 -18.44 6.11 -5.75
C CYS A 129 -19.58 5.13 -5.51
N GLU A 130 -19.34 3.83 -5.70
CA GLU A 130 -20.36 2.78 -5.56
C GLU A 130 -20.66 2.40 -4.10
N LEU A 131 -19.64 2.38 -3.23
CA LEU A 131 -19.82 1.93 -1.85
C LEU A 131 -20.67 2.91 -1.03
N PRO A 132 -21.39 2.44 0.00
CA PRO A 132 -22.12 3.34 0.91
C PRO A 132 -21.20 4.37 1.56
N LEU A 133 -21.76 5.55 1.84
CA LEU A 133 -21.08 6.59 2.61
C LEU A 133 -20.57 6.03 3.94
N PHE A 134 -19.44 6.55 4.38
CA PHE A 134 -18.63 6.10 5.51
C PHE A 134 -17.91 4.76 5.33
N SER A 135 -17.85 4.22 4.11
CA SER A 135 -16.98 3.09 3.81
C SER A 135 -15.51 3.50 3.83
N VAL A 136 -14.66 2.59 4.31
CA VAL A 136 -13.20 2.73 4.29
C VAL A 136 -12.66 1.89 3.15
N VAL A 137 -11.97 2.52 2.19
CA VAL A 137 -11.40 1.83 1.02
C VAL A 137 -9.88 1.94 1.08
N ARG A 138 -9.21 0.79 1.02
CA ARG A 138 -7.76 0.67 0.99
C ARG A 138 -7.33 -0.08 -0.25
N ILE A 139 -6.25 0.37 -0.87
CA ILE A 139 -5.60 -0.34 -1.97
C ILE A 139 -4.11 -0.54 -1.67
N THR A 140 -3.56 -1.65 -2.15
CA THR A 140 -2.13 -1.89 -2.26
C THR A 140 -1.81 -2.13 -3.72
N LEU A 141 -0.76 -1.49 -4.22
CA LEU A 141 -0.32 -1.63 -5.61
C LEU A 141 1.17 -1.96 -5.68
N ASN A 142 1.53 -2.64 -6.76
CA ASN A 142 2.92 -2.85 -7.13
C ASN A 142 3.56 -1.54 -7.60
N ALA A 143 4.60 -1.09 -6.91
CA ALA A 143 5.32 0.14 -7.22
C ALA A 143 6.78 -0.15 -7.63
N ASN A 144 7.05 -1.33 -8.21
CA ASN A 144 8.37 -1.63 -8.73
C ASN A 144 8.50 -1.10 -10.17
N PRO A 145 9.42 -0.16 -10.48
CA PRO A 145 9.54 0.43 -11.81
C PRO A 145 9.92 -0.59 -12.89
N THR A 146 10.50 -1.73 -12.53
CA THR A 146 10.79 -2.83 -13.47
C THR A 146 9.53 -3.42 -14.10
N SER A 147 8.36 -3.22 -13.48
CA SER A 147 7.04 -3.58 -14.05
C SER A 147 6.70 -2.86 -15.36
N LEU A 148 7.32 -1.71 -15.61
CA LEU A 148 7.16 -0.95 -16.85
C LEU A 148 7.91 -1.62 -18.01
N GLY A 149 8.87 -2.50 -17.70
CA GLY A 149 9.71 -3.20 -18.66
C GLY A 149 11.09 -2.59 -18.78
N LYS A 150 11.76 -2.94 -19.88
CA LYS A 150 13.05 -2.39 -20.31
C LYS A 150 13.05 -2.22 -21.83
N PRO A 151 13.78 -1.23 -22.37
CA PRO A 151 13.98 -1.10 -23.82
C PRO A 151 14.71 -2.32 -24.38
N LEU A 152 14.50 -2.61 -25.67
CA LEU A 152 15.30 -3.63 -26.38
C LEU A 152 16.76 -3.19 -26.43
N ALA A 153 17.71 -4.13 -26.39
CA ALA A 153 19.15 -3.86 -26.29
C ALA A 153 19.73 -2.95 -27.41
N VAL A 154 19.01 -2.81 -28.53
CA VAL A 154 19.39 -1.94 -29.66
C VAL A 154 19.05 -0.46 -29.38
N GLN A 155 18.24 -0.17 -28.36
CA GLN A 155 17.66 1.16 -28.08
C GLN A 155 18.27 1.87 -26.86
N THR A 156 19.26 1.29 -26.18
CA THR A 156 19.80 1.84 -24.91
C THR A 156 21.22 2.39 -25.05
N ALA A 157 21.46 3.61 -24.55
CA ALA A 157 22.81 4.15 -24.40
C ALA A 157 23.50 3.54 -23.16
N VAL A 158 24.68 2.95 -23.34
CA VAL A 158 25.61 2.73 -22.22
C VAL A 158 26.46 3.99 -22.11
N ALA A 159 26.28 4.77 -21.05
CA ALA A 159 27.15 5.90 -20.78
C ALA A 159 28.56 5.38 -20.44
N LEU A 160 29.48 5.44 -21.40
CA LEU A 160 30.91 5.24 -21.14
C LEU A 160 31.50 6.56 -20.60
N PRO A 161 32.34 6.53 -19.55
CA PRO A 161 32.95 7.74 -19.02
C PRO A 161 34.05 8.22 -19.98
N GLY A 162 33.86 9.39 -20.61
CA GLY A 162 34.97 10.15 -21.20
C GLY A 162 34.84 10.69 -22.62
N GLU A 163 33.71 10.55 -23.33
CA GLU A 163 33.58 11.12 -24.69
C GLU A 163 32.51 12.21 -24.78
N GLU A 164 32.97 13.46 -24.91
CA GLU A 164 32.18 14.56 -25.44
C GLU A 164 32.05 14.40 -26.96
N GLY A 165 30.92 13.86 -27.44
CA GLY A 165 30.74 13.67 -28.89
C GLY A 165 29.38 13.16 -29.37
N LYS A 166 28.56 14.10 -29.88
CA LYS A 166 27.45 13.95 -30.85
C LYS A 166 26.19 13.19 -30.40
N ALA A 167 25.10 13.96 -30.35
CA ALA A 167 23.71 13.54 -30.22
C ALA A 167 23.27 12.57 -31.33
N GLY A 168 23.45 11.27 -31.10
CA GLY A 168 22.65 10.19 -31.68
C GLY A 168 21.69 9.69 -30.60
N GLY A 169 20.43 10.15 -30.67
CA GLY A 169 19.46 10.05 -29.58
C GLY A 169 18.95 8.64 -29.30
N ASN A 170 19.56 7.97 -28.33
CA ASN A 170 19.00 6.77 -27.70
C ASN A 170 18.40 7.15 -26.35
N GLU A 171 17.16 6.71 -26.10
CA GLU A 171 16.38 6.96 -24.88
C GLU A 171 17.01 6.19 -23.68
N THR A 172 17.15 6.85 -22.54
CA THR A 172 17.58 6.18 -21.30
C THR A 172 16.50 5.22 -20.79
N GLU A 173 16.87 4.22 -19.98
CA GLU A 173 15.89 3.26 -19.42
C GLU A 173 14.77 3.97 -18.63
N LEU A 174 15.09 5.07 -17.94
CA LEU A 174 14.12 5.85 -17.18
C LEU A 174 13.18 6.69 -18.06
N GLU A 175 13.70 7.29 -19.14
CA GLU A 175 12.88 7.99 -20.14
C GLU A 175 11.91 7.02 -20.82
N TRP A 176 12.41 5.84 -21.22
CA TRP A 176 11.57 4.80 -21.83
C TRP A 176 10.47 4.34 -20.89
N ARG A 177 10.80 4.13 -19.60
CA ARG A 177 9.81 3.79 -18.57
C ARG A 177 8.79 4.90 -18.37
N LEU A 178 9.23 6.15 -18.38
CA LEU A 178 8.33 7.30 -18.26
C LEU A 178 7.34 7.31 -19.43
N THR A 179 7.82 7.12 -20.65
CA THR A 179 6.97 7.00 -21.85
C THR A 179 5.96 5.87 -21.68
N LYS A 180 6.38 4.68 -21.25
CA LYS A 180 5.48 3.55 -20.99
C LYS A 180 4.48 3.78 -19.87
N PHE A 181 4.88 4.49 -18.82
CA PHE A 181 3.98 4.84 -17.73
C PHE A 181 2.88 5.81 -18.21
N LYS A 182 3.25 6.84 -18.98
CA LYS A 182 2.31 7.79 -19.60
C LYS A 182 1.35 7.09 -20.57
N GLU A 183 1.87 6.20 -21.42
CA GLU A 183 1.05 5.40 -22.35
C GLU A 183 0.01 4.54 -21.60
N ARG A 184 0.40 3.92 -20.47
CA ARG A 184 -0.50 3.08 -19.68
C ARG A 184 -1.60 3.90 -18.99
N LEU A 185 -1.25 5.04 -18.39
CA LEU A 185 -2.20 5.85 -17.62
C LEU A 185 -3.09 6.75 -18.48
N GLY A 186 -2.67 7.10 -19.69
CA GLY A 186 -3.42 7.98 -20.58
C GLY A 186 -3.80 9.29 -19.89
N GLY A 187 -5.10 9.58 -19.82
CA GLY A 187 -5.65 10.81 -19.23
C GLY A 187 -5.51 10.94 -17.71
N SER A 188 -5.05 9.89 -17.01
CA SER A 188 -4.79 9.92 -15.55
C SER A 188 -3.32 10.13 -15.21
N THR A 189 -2.50 10.54 -16.20
CA THR A 189 -1.08 10.79 -16.04
C THR A 189 -0.82 12.04 -15.18
N PRO A 190 -0.01 11.95 -14.10
CA PRO A 190 0.40 13.11 -13.34
C PRO A 190 1.20 14.14 -14.17
N ASN A 191 0.97 15.42 -13.88
CA ASN A 191 1.68 16.51 -14.53
C ASN A 191 3.13 16.62 -14.04
N GLY A 192 4.03 17.09 -14.91
CA GLY A 192 5.41 17.41 -14.53
C GLY A 192 6.34 16.21 -14.27
N LEU A 193 5.92 14.98 -14.60
CA LEU A 193 6.77 13.80 -14.41
C LEU A 193 8.03 13.87 -15.29
N THR A 194 9.17 13.65 -14.63
CA THR A 194 10.51 13.51 -15.24
C THR A 194 10.99 12.06 -15.15
N PRO A 195 12.08 11.68 -15.85
CA PRO A 195 12.62 10.32 -15.75
C PRO A 195 13.01 9.89 -14.32
N ASP A 196 13.39 10.83 -13.46
CA ASP A 196 13.70 10.57 -12.04
C ASP A 196 12.50 9.99 -11.26
N ALA A 197 11.28 10.28 -11.72
CA ALA A 197 10.06 9.72 -11.18
C ALA A 197 9.99 8.19 -11.35
N MET A 198 10.72 7.60 -12.32
CA MET A 198 10.69 6.16 -12.61
C MET A 198 11.78 5.37 -11.86
N THR A 199 12.41 5.97 -10.86
CA THR A 199 13.36 5.30 -9.98
C THR A 199 12.63 4.43 -8.94
N HIS A 200 13.34 3.46 -8.35
CA HIS A 200 12.78 2.63 -7.28
C HIS A 200 12.28 3.47 -6.08
N ARG A 201 12.98 4.59 -5.81
CA ARG A 201 12.67 5.53 -4.73
C ARG A 201 11.39 6.36 -4.99
N ASN A 202 11.15 6.76 -6.25
CA ASN A 202 10.15 7.79 -6.57
C ASN A 202 8.92 7.27 -7.33
N PHE A 203 8.99 6.08 -7.95
CA PHE A 203 7.89 5.55 -8.76
C PHE A 203 6.59 5.35 -7.98
N GLY A 204 6.68 4.94 -6.71
CA GLY A 204 5.52 4.85 -5.82
C GLY A 204 4.75 6.16 -5.69
N SER A 205 5.44 7.30 -5.56
CA SER A 205 4.79 8.62 -5.47
C SER A 205 4.05 8.98 -6.76
N SER A 206 4.61 8.65 -7.93
CA SER A 206 3.92 8.86 -9.21
C SER A 206 2.66 8.01 -9.34
N LEU A 207 2.70 6.78 -8.83
CA LEU A 207 1.55 5.88 -8.87
C LEU A 207 0.44 6.33 -7.91
N LEU A 208 0.81 6.79 -6.72
CA LEU A 208 -0.13 7.38 -5.76
C LEU A 208 -0.80 8.65 -6.30
N GLU A 209 -0.05 9.51 -6.98
CA GLU A 209 -0.63 10.69 -7.61
C GLU A 209 -1.60 10.33 -8.75
N ALA A 210 -1.27 9.31 -9.55
CA ALA A 210 -2.18 8.79 -10.58
C ALA A 210 -3.47 8.22 -9.98
N LEU A 211 -3.36 7.46 -8.88
CA LEU A 211 -4.50 6.94 -8.11
C LEU A 211 -5.39 8.08 -7.60
N ARG A 212 -4.78 9.14 -7.03
CA ARG A 212 -5.48 10.32 -6.53
C ARG A 212 -6.25 11.02 -7.64
N LEU A 213 -5.58 11.34 -8.74
CA LEU A 213 -6.19 12.00 -9.90
C LEU A 213 -7.36 11.21 -10.49
N CYS A 214 -7.22 9.89 -10.61
CA CYS A 214 -8.29 9.02 -11.08
C CYS A 214 -9.49 9.02 -10.13
N SER A 215 -9.24 8.89 -8.82
CA SER A 215 -10.29 8.84 -7.79
C SER A 215 -11.02 10.18 -7.65
N GLU A 216 -10.28 11.29 -7.66
CA GLU A 216 -10.88 12.63 -7.59
C GLU A 216 -11.69 12.97 -8.84
N ARG A 217 -11.23 12.57 -10.03
CA ARG A 217 -12.00 12.73 -11.26
C ARG A 217 -13.33 11.98 -11.19
N GLU A 218 -13.31 10.74 -10.69
CA GLU A 218 -14.52 9.94 -10.51
C GLU A 218 -15.50 10.61 -9.53
N ILE A 219 -14.98 11.15 -8.42
CA ILE A 219 -15.79 11.84 -7.40
C ILE A 219 -16.42 13.14 -7.91
N LEU A 220 -15.85 13.81 -8.92
CA LEU A 220 -16.46 15.04 -9.48
C LEU A 220 -17.87 14.80 -10.04
N ASP A 221 -18.17 13.58 -10.49
CA ASP A 221 -19.49 13.20 -10.98
C ASP A 221 -20.48 12.85 -9.83
N HIS A 222 -20.00 12.88 -8.58
CA HIS A 222 -20.74 12.56 -7.35
C HIS A 222 -20.62 13.68 -6.30
N PRO A 223 -21.25 14.86 -6.52
CA PRO A 223 -21.07 16.05 -5.69
C PRO A 223 -21.56 15.89 -4.25
N GLU A 224 -22.38 14.87 -3.96
CA GLU A 224 -22.82 14.52 -2.61
C GLU A 224 -21.75 13.81 -1.79
N ARG A 225 -20.60 13.47 -2.42
CA ARG A 225 -19.53 12.69 -1.83
C ARG A 225 -18.25 13.49 -1.76
N LYS A 226 -17.43 13.14 -0.78
CA LYS A 226 -16.07 13.62 -0.63
C LYS A 226 -15.17 12.45 -0.26
N LEU A 227 -13.97 12.44 -0.83
CA LEU A 227 -12.94 11.48 -0.47
C LEU A 227 -12.00 12.08 0.57
N VAL A 228 -11.94 11.48 1.75
CA VAL A 228 -10.98 11.85 2.80
C VAL A 228 -9.86 10.83 2.81
N TRP A 229 -8.72 11.18 2.20
CA TRP A 229 -7.48 10.41 2.31
C TRP A 229 -7.00 10.39 3.76
N ALA A 230 -6.54 9.24 4.24
CA ALA A 230 -6.22 9.05 5.66
C ALA A 230 -4.83 8.45 5.90
N LEU A 231 -4.36 7.61 4.98
CA LEU A 231 -3.05 6.97 5.05
C LEU A 231 -2.58 6.60 3.65
N ALA A 232 -1.43 7.10 3.25
CA ALA A 232 -0.67 6.61 2.11
C ALA A 232 0.74 6.21 2.52
N THR A 233 1.22 5.08 2.01
CA THR A 233 2.56 4.55 2.33
C THR A 233 3.29 4.12 1.07
N HIS A 234 4.61 4.24 1.09
CA HIS A 234 5.51 3.68 0.07
C HIS A 234 6.62 2.92 0.78
N TYR A 235 6.77 1.64 0.46
CA TYR A 235 7.69 0.76 1.16
C TYR A 235 8.29 -0.30 0.25
N SER A 236 9.38 -0.94 0.68
CA SER A 236 9.96 -2.09 -0.04
C SER A 236 10.45 -3.16 0.92
N ASP A 237 9.99 -4.39 0.72
CA ASP A 237 10.54 -5.60 1.34
C ASP A 237 11.06 -6.53 0.22
N GLY A 238 11.96 -5.99 -0.61
CA GLY A 238 12.45 -6.62 -1.85
C GLY A 238 11.62 -6.29 -3.09
N GLN A 239 10.37 -5.88 -2.90
CA GLN A 239 9.53 -5.29 -3.95
C GLN A 239 8.90 -4.01 -3.43
N ALA A 240 9.10 -2.91 -4.16
CA ALA A 240 8.44 -1.65 -3.87
C ALA A 240 6.93 -1.77 -4.05
N MET A 241 6.18 -1.30 -3.06
CA MET A 241 4.73 -1.32 -2.98
C MET A 241 4.24 0.02 -2.45
N ILE A 242 3.06 0.45 -2.90
CA ILE A 242 2.36 1.56 -2.26
C ILE A 242 1.05 1.09 -1.66
N THR A 243 0.59 1.80 -0.64
CA THR A 243 -0.80 1.71 -0.19
C THR A 243 -1.42 3.08 -0.12
N ALA A 244 -2.74 3.13 -0.27
CA ALA A 244 -3.53 4.30 0.02
C ALA A 244 -4.84 3.89 0.68
N THR A 245 -5.33 4.69 1.62
CA THR A 245 -6.59 4.50 2.32
C THR A 245 -7.35 5.80 2.32
N ALA A 246 -8.62 5.72 1.96
CA ALA A 246 -9.55 6.82 2.02
C ALA A 246 -10.86 6.38 2.69
N VAL A 247 -11.57 7.36 3.25
CA VAL A 247 -12.94 7.21 3.71
C VAL A 247 -13.84 8.00 2.78
N VAL A 248 -14.87 7.35 2.25
CA VAL A 248 -15.90 8.02 1.45
C VAL A 248 -16.88 8.65 2.42
N VAL A 249 -17.08 9.95 2.39
CA VAL A 249 -17.97 10.66 3.33
C VAL A 249 -18.96 11.55 2.59
N PRO A 250 -20.09 11.94 3.19
CA PRO A 250 -20.96 12.95 2.62
C PRO A 250 -20.21 14.28 2.43
N ASP A 251 -20.55 15.02 1.37
CA ASP A 251 -20.08 16.41 1.25
C ASP A 251 -20.55 17.22 2.47
N GLY A 252 -19.61 17.95 3.07
CA GLY A 252 -19.81 18.66 4.34
C GLY A 252 -19.38 17.91 5.61
N ASP A 253 -19.06 16.61 5.57
CA ASP A 253 -18.43 15.96 6.73
C ASP A 253 -17.06 16.58 7.04
N ARG A 254 -16.86 16.91 8.31
CA ARG A 254 -15.60 17.44 8.84
C ARG A 254 -15.02 16.59 9.96
N GLU A 255 -15.83 15.71 10.54
CA GLU A 255 -15.44 14.92 11.70
C GLU A 255 -14.41 13.86 11.33
N VAL A 256 -14.63 13.12 10.24
CA VAL A 256 -13.69 12.11 9.77
C VAL A 256 -12.36 12.76 9.41
N GLN A 257 -12.42 13.88 8.68
CA GLN A 257 -11.22 14.66 8.33
C GLN A 257 -10.45 15.10 9.58
N SER A 258 -11.13 15.65 10.58
CA SER A 258 -10.49 16.07 11.84
C SER A 258 -9.85 14.91 12.60
N ILE A 259 -10.52 13.74 12.65
CA ILE A 259 -9.98 12.54 13.30
C ILE A 259 -8.68 12.10 12.61
N VAL A 260 -8.67 12.01 11.28
CA VAL A 260 -7.50 11.52 10.55
C VAL A 260 -6.36 12.52 10.56
N GLU A 261 -6.62 13.82 10.37
CA GLU A 261 -5.57 14.86 10.35
C GLU A 261 -4.92 15.07 11.73
N SER A 262 -5.62 14.77 12.82
CA SER A 262 -5.05 14.82 14.17
C SER A 262 -4.06 13.68 14.47
N TRP A 263 -3.99 12.67 13.61
CA TRP A 263 -3.15 11.50 13.80
C TRP A 263 -1.70 11.76 13.34
N PRO A 264 -0.67 11.45 14.15
CA PRO A 264 0.73 11.70 13.75
C PRO A 264 1.23 10.97 12.51
N TYR A 265 0.51 9.95 12.06
CA TYR A 265 0.81 9.20 10.83
C TYR A 265 -0.17 9.49 9.70
N PHE A 266 -0.94 10.57 9.80
CA PHE A 266 -1.72 11.08 8.68
C PHE A 266 -0.80 11.29 7.47
N SER A 267 -1.22 10.78 6.33
CA SER A 267 -0.55 10.99 5.06
C SER A 267 -1.54 10.85 3.91
N THR A 268 -1.27 11.58 2.84
CA THR A 268 -2.08 11.58 1.62
C THR A 268 -1.25 11.01 0.46
N PRO A 269 -1.88 10.64 -0.66
CA PRO A 269 -1.14 10.23 -1.86
C PRO A 269 -0.07 11.23 -2.34
N MET A 270 -0.23 12.52 -2.00
CA MET A 270 0.76 13.57 -2.33
C MET A 270 1.98 13.53 -1.43
N GLU A 271 1.81 13.13 -0.16
CA GLU A 271 2.87 13.09 0.86
C GLU A 271 2.87 11.72 1.59
N PRO A 272 3.16 10.61 0.88
CA PRO A 272 3.10 9.29 1.49
C PRO A 272 4.18 9.10 2.55
N LEU A 273 3.85 8.32 3.58
CA LEU A 273 4.85 7.84 4.54
C LEU A 273 5.78 6.86 3.84
N ARG A 274 7.07 7.15 3.83
CA ARG A 274 8.07 6.19 3.42
C ARG A 274 8.37 5.24 4.57
N LEU A 275 8.02 3.96 4.41
CA LEU A 275 8.34 2.92 5.38
C LEU A 275 9.60 2.23 4.89
N ASP A 276 10.71 2.59 5.52
CA ASP A 276 12.05 2.07 5.22
C ASP A 276 12.77 1.73 6.53
N VAL A 277 12.09 0.92 7.35
CA VAL A 277 12.61 0.54 8.66
C VAL A 277 13.73 -0.51 8.51
N PRO A 278 14.84 -0.37 9.24
CA PRO A 278 15.95 -1.31 9.14
C PRO A 278 15.56 -2.68 9.70
N ALA A 279 16.19 -3.74 9.19
CA ALA A 279 16.15 -5.04 9.84
C ALA A 279 17.06 -5.00 11.08
N LEU A 280 16.47 -5.22 12.25
CA LEU A 280 17.16 -5.14 13.53
C LEU A 280 17.02 -6.45 14.31
N SER A 281 18.09 -6.86 14.96
CA SER A 281 18.01 -7.82 16.06
C SER A 281 17.27 -7.21 17.25
N THR A 282 16.83 -8.06 18.18
CA THR A 282 16.15 -7.61 19.41
C THR A 282 17.03 -6.66 20.22
N ILE A 283 18.34 -6.90 20.30
CA ILE A 283 19.27 -6.05 21.06
C ILE A 283 19.49 -4.71 20.38
N GLU A 284 19.65 -4.69 19.05
CA GLU A 284 19.78 -3.44 18.29
C GLU A 284 18.55 -2.56 18.46
N ARG A 285 17.35 -3.15 18.30
CA ARG A 285 16.09 -2.45 18.54
C ARG A 285 16.00 -1.86 19.95
N LEU A 286 16.23 -2.67 20.99
CA LEU A 286 16.18 -2.19 22.37
C LEU A 286 17.23 -1.09 22.63
N THR A 287 18.39 -1.21 21.99
CA THR A 287 19.43 -0.18 22.02
C THR A 287 18.90 1.12 21.41
N MET A 288 18.28 1.06 20.22
CA MET A 288 17.68 2.20 19.55
C MET A 288 16.55 2.88 20.34
N GLU A 289 15.77 2.11 21.11
CA GLU A 289 14.72 2.65 21.99
C GLU A 289 15.27 3.27 23.28
N SER A 290 16.38 2.73 23.80
CA SER A 290 16.89 3.07 25.14
C SER A 290 17.80 4.30 25.21
N THR A 291 18.23 4.86 24.07
CA THR A 291 19.17 5.98 24.06
C THR A 291 18.90 6.98 22.94
N ALA A 292 19.24 8.24 23.20
CA ALA A 292 19.22 9.31 22.19
C ALA A 292 20.40 9.24 21.21
N ASN A 293 21.47 8.47 21.51
CA ASN A 293 22.62 8.28 20.62
C ASN A 293 22.85 6.78 20.32
N PRO A 294 21.92 6.14 19.59
CA PRO A 294 22.02 4.72 19.30
C PRO A 294 23.24 4.37 18.43
N LYS A 295 23.56 5.23 17.46
CA LYS A 295 24.73 5.09 16.59
C LYS A 295 26.04 5.00 17.37
N GLY A 296 26.24 5.90 18.34
CA GLY A 296 27.42 5.86 19.22
C GLY A 296 27.47 4.63 20.13
N ARG A 297 26.31 4.12 20.57
CA ARG A 297 26.23 2.94 21.44
C ARG A 297 26.43 1.62 20.68
N MET A 298 25.96 1.53 19.44
CA MET A 298 26.14 0.36 18.59
C MET A 298 27.58 0.29 18.05
N GLY A 299 28.17 1.42 17.70
CA GLY A 299 29.56 1.48 17.20
C GLY A 299 29.73 1.05 15.74
N TYR A 300 28.63 0.92 14.99
CA TYR A 300 28.63 0.62 13.56
C TYR A 300 27.44 1.28 12.85
N GLU A 301 27.54 1.39 11.52
CA GLU A 301 26.46 1.89 10.66
C GLU A 301 25.50 0.76 10.29
N LEU A 302 24.22 1.10 10.15
CA LEU A 302 23.22 0.22 9.55
C LEU A 302 23.19 0.41 8.03
N PRO A 303 22.89 -0.64 7.25
CA PRO A 303 22.79 -0.51 5.80
C PRO A 303 21.63 0.41 5.40
N VAL A 304 21.89 1.27 4.41
CA VAL A 304 20.86 2.10 3.76
C VAL A 304 20.22 1.27 2.65
N SER A 305 18.89 1.27 2.56
CA SER A 305 18.16 0.53 1.53
C SER A 305 18.07 1.29 0.20
N ASP A 306 17.53 0.65 -0.83
CA ASP A 306 17.23 1.28 -2.12
C ASP A 306 16.16 2.39 -2.03
N MET A 307 15.45 2.49 -0.90
CA MET A 307 14.53 3.59 -0.59
C MET A 307 15.27 4.80 0.00
N GLY A 308 16.50 4.61 0.46
CA GLY A 308 17.47 5.65 0.77
C GLY A 308 17.12 6.50 2.00
N GLU A 309 16.31 5.99 2.95
CA GLU A 309 16.12 6.68 4.22
C GLU A 309 17.28 6.38 5.17
N ASP A 310 17.58 7.32 6.08
CA ASP A 310 18.49 7.03 7.18
C ASP A 310 17.84 5.99 8.11
N PRO A 311 18.49 4.84 8.37
CA PRO A 311 17.87 3.75 9.13
C PRO A 311 17.57 4.12 10.58
N PHE A 312 18.33 5.03 11.19
CA PHE A 312 18.10 5.48 12.56
C PHE A 312 16.90 6.42 12.64
N GLU A 313 16.77 7.36 11.71
CA GLU A 313 15.61 8.25 11.61
C GLU A 313 14.34 7.50 11.21
N ALA A 314 14.43 6.56 10.26
CA ALA A 314 13.31 5.71 9.86
C ALA A 314 12.80 4.88 11.05
N PHE A 315 13.70 4.26 11.82
CA PHE A 315 13.32 3.58 13.05
C PHE A 315 12.70 4.54 14.06
N ARG A 316 13.32 5.70 14.32
CA ARG A 316 12.81 6.70 15.28
C ARG A 316 11.39 7.15 14.95
N ARG A 317 11.02 7.21 13.67
CA ARG A 317 9.66 7.56 13.22
C ARG A 317 8.64 6.46 13.52
N PHE A 318 9.03 5.19 13.39
CA PHE A 318 8.12 4.05 13.41
C PHE A 318 8.33 3.06 14.58
N TYR A 319 9.22 3.33 15.54
CA TYR A 319 9.58 2.37 16.61
C TYR A 319 8.37 1.85 17.40
N ARG A 320 7.34 2.68 17.62
CA ARG A 320 6.12 2.31 18.35
C ARG A 320 5.26 1.26 17.63
N VAL A 321 5.40 1.17 16.31
CA VAL A 321 4.68 0.24 15.43
C VAL A 321 5.65 -0.75 14.77
N TYR A 322 6.92 -0.77 15.21
CA TYR A 322 7.93 -1.69 14.71
C TYR A 322 7.58 -3.12 15.16
N PRO A 323 7.61 -4.11 14.25
CA PRO A 323 7.13 -5.45 14.56
C PRO A 323 7.88 -6.10 15.73
N HIS A 324 7.11 -6.79 16.57
CA HIS A 324 7.63 -7.64 17.65
C HIS A 324 7.58 -9.10 17.19
N PHE A 325 8.65 -9.62 16.59
CA PHE A 325 8.70 -11.02 16.16
C PHE A 325 8.86 -12.04 17.31
N ALA A 326 8.65 -11.61 18.56
CA ALA A 326 8.87 -12.41 19.76
C ALA A 326 7.67 -13.29 20.17
N ARG A 327 6.45 -12.99 19.71
CA ARG A 327 5.27 -13.84 19.98
C ARG A 327 5.12 -14.88 18.88
N VAL A 328 5.47 -16.12 19.19
CA VAL A 328 4.87 -17.28 18.54
C VAL A 328 3.65 -17.61 19.38
N ASP A 329 2.48 -17.10 18.98
CA ASP A 329 1.23 -17.64 19.49
C ASP A 329 1.08 -19.00 18.78
N LEU A 330 1.28 -20.09 19.54
CA LEU A 330 1.21 -21.47 19.09
C LEU A 330 -0.25 -21.90 18.86
#